data_AF-A0A7X7LSV2-F1
#
_entry.id   AF-A0A7X7LSV2-F1
#
_cell.length_a   1.000
_cell.length_b   1.000
_cell.length_c   1.000
_cell.angle_alpha   90.00
_cell.angle_beta   90.00
_cell.angle_gamma   90.00
#
_symmetry.space_group_name_H-M   'P 1'
#
loop_
_entity.id
_entity.type
_entity.pdbx_description
1 polymer ?
#
loop_
_entity_poly.entity_id
_entity_poly.type
_entity_poly.pdbx_seq_one_letter_code
_entity_poly.pdbx_strand_id
1 'polypeptide(L)' 'MELSEFIKDVRFMLELSQNELAKALNVSFSSINRWENKRVVPSNLALKTFFEFCDGNFIDIPIELRDYKAR' A
#
# COMPACT_ATOMS: atom_id res chain seq x y z
N MET A 1 11.89 5.14 -5.06
CA MET A 1 10.60 5.56 -4.48
C MET A 1 10.43 4.86 -3.14
N GLU A 2 9.95 5.56 -2.11
CA GLU A 2 9.71 4.93 -0.80
C GLU A 2 8.37 4.20 -0.75
N LEU A 3 8.24 3.18 0.11
CA LEU A 3 7.00 2.41 0.26
C LEU A 3 5.79 3.31 0.59
N SER A 4 5.97 4.31 1.46
CA SER A 4 4.91 5.25 1.82
C SER A 4 4.41 6.08 0.64
N GLU A 5 5.32 6.44 -0.27
CA GLU A 5 5.02 7.20 -1.49
C GLU A 5 4.26 6.30 -2.45
N PHE A 6 4.73 5.06 -2.63
CA PHE A 6 4.05 4.10 -3.49
C PHE A 6 2.63 3.75 -3.02
N ILE A 7 2.40 3.58 -1.70
CA ILE A 7 1.05 3.38 -1.15
C ILE A 7 0.13 4.56 -1.51
N LYS A 8 0.64 5.78 -1.41
CA LYS A 8 -0.09 7.00 -1.73
C LYS A 8 -0.36 7.12 -3.23
N ASP A 9 0.61 6.74 -4.06
CA ASP A 9 0.50 6.75 -5.52
C ASP A 9 -0.52 5.71 -6.00
N VAL A 10 -0.49 4.48 -5.48
CA VAL A 10 -1.52 3.45 -5.73
C VAL A 10 -2.90 3.98 -5.43
N ARG A 11 -3.06 4.66 -4.29
CA ARG A 11 -4.33 5.26 -3.90
C ARG A 11 -4.81 6.28 -4.93
N PHE A 12 -3.92 7.15 -5.41
CA PHE A 12 -4.28 8.17 -6.39
C PHE A 12 -4.53 7.60 -7.80
N MET A 13 -3.76 6.60 -8.23
CA MET A 13 -3.96 5.92 -9.52
C MET A 13 -5.34 5.26 -9.61
N LEU A 14 -5.87 4.80 -8.48
CA LEU A 14 -7.19 4.17 -8.39
C LEU A 14 -8.30 5.15 -7.96
N GLU A 15 -7.99 6.45 -7.86
CA GLU A 15 -8.93 7.50 -7.43
C GLU A 15 -9.61 7.25 -6.08
N LEU A 16 -8.92 6.57 -5.15
CA LEU A 16 -9.46 6.20 -3.84
C LEU A 16 -9.17 7.26 -2.78
N SER A 17 -10.11 7.42 -1.84
CA SER A 17 -9.82 8.03 -0.54
C SER A 17 -9.02 7.07 0.35
N GLN A 18 -8.36 7.59 1.39
CA GLN A 18 -7.63 6.76 2.36
C GLN A 18 -8.56 5.73 3.04
N ASN A 19 -9.84 6.08 3.21
CA ASN A 19 -10.83 5.18 3.79
C ASN A 19 -11.23 4.05 2.83
N GLU A 20 -11.33 4.33 1.54
CA GLU A 20 -11.64 3.30 0.53
C GLU A 20 -10.48 2.34 0.35
N LEU A 21 -9.24 2.84 0.29
CA LEU A 21 -8.07 1.96 0.29
C LEU A 21 -7.99 1.12 1.58
N ALA A 22 -8.30 1.70 2.73
CA ALA A 22 -8.34 0.97 3.99
C ALA A 22 -9.35 -0.19 3.96
N LYS A 23 -10.55 0.04 3.41
CA LYS A 23 -11.57 -1.00 3.21
C LYS A 23 -11.10 -2.08 2.25
N ALA A 24 -10.48 -1.70 1.13
CA ALA A 24 -9.97 -2.64 0.14
C ALA A 24 -8.88 -3.57 0.72
N LEU A 25 -8.04 -3.04 1.60
CA LEU A 25 -6.96 -3.79 2.27
C LEU A 25 -7.39 -4.43 3.61
N ASN A 26 -8.66 -4.29 4.00
CA ASN A 26 -9.19 -4.73 5.30
C ASN A 26 -8.36 -4.23 6.51
N VAL A 27 -8.01 -2.95 6.50
CA VAL A 27 -7.30 -2.26 7.61
C VAL A 27 -8.07 -1.01 8.04
N SER A 28 -7.65 -0.40 9.14
CA SER A 28 -8.23 0.88 9.58
C SER A 28 -7.77 2.05 8.70
N PHE A 29 -8.59 3.09 8.58
CA PHE A 29 -8.19 4.38 7.99
C PHE A 29 -6.88 4.90 8.61
N SER A 30 -6.74 4.78 9.94
CA SER A 30 -5.54 5.23 10.65
C SER A 30 -4.28 4.48 10.24
N SER A 31 -4.40 3.24 9.78
CA SER A 31 -3.28 2.44 9.25
C SER A 31 -2.77 3.07 7.96
N ILE A 32 -3.66 3.31 6.99
CA ILE A 32 -3.30 3.97 5.72
C ILE A 32 -2.68 5.35 5.97
N ASN A 33 -3.32 6.17 6.82
CA ASN A 33 -2.80 7.48 7.16
C ASN A 33 -1.38 7.42 7.76
N ARG A 34 -1.09 6.45 8.64
CA ARG A 34 0.24 6.27 9.21
C ARG A 34 1.26 5.78 8.19
N TRP A 35 0.86 4.89 7.28
CA TRP A 35 1.74 4.37 6.23
C TRP A 35 2.13 5.48 5.23
N GLU A 36 1.15 6.22 4.71
CA GLU A 36 1.40 7.31 3.75
C GLU A 36 2.24 8.45 4.34
N ASN A 37 2.15 8.67 5.66
CA ASN A 37 2.91 9.70 6.37
C ASN A 37 4.20 9.19 7.03
N LYS A 38 4.71 8.01 6.63
CA LYS A 38 5.98 7.44 7.15
C LYS A 38 6.01 7.26 8.68
N ARG A 39 4.86 7.18 9.34
CA ARG A 39 4.76 7.03 10.81
C ARG A 39 4.99 5.59 11.27
N VAL A 40 4.56 4.62 10.46
CA VAL A 40 4.67 3.19 10.74
C VAL A 40 4.84 2.45 9.42
N VAL A 41 5.70 1.43 9.39
CA VAL A 41 5.83 0.51 8.24
C VAL A 41 4.75 -0.59 8.36
N PRO A 42 4.05 -0.98 7.28
CA PRO A 42 3.08 -2.06 7.32
C PRO A 42 3.71 -3.38 7.81
N SER A 43 2.93 -4.22 8.49
CA SER A 43 3.36 -5.58 8.85
C SER A 43 3.51 -6.45 7.60
N ASN A 44 4.23 -7.57 7.66
CA ASN A 44 4.38 -8.48 6.52
C ASN A 44 3.03 -8.93 5.95
N LEU A 45 2.05 -9.22 6.82
CA LEU A 45 0.70 -9.55 6.36
C LEU A 45 0.07 -8.39 5.58
N ALA A 46 0.18 -7.16 6.07
CA ALA A 46 -0.36 -5.99 5.40
C ALA A 46 0.38 -5.66 4.09
N LEU A 47 1.71 -5.86 4.04
CA LEU A 47 2.51 -5.74 2.82
C LEU A 47 2.05 -6.73 1.77
N LYS A 48 1.89 -8.00 2.15
CA LYS A 48 1.38 -9.04 1.26
C LYS A 48 0.01 -8.68 0.70
N THR A 49 -0.95 -8.32 1.55
CA THR A 49 -2.29 -7.88 1.12
C THR A 49 -2.21 -6.67 0.18
N PHE A 50 -1.35 -5.70 0.47
CA PHE A 50 -1.18 -4.52 -0.37
C PHE A 50 -0.59 -4.85 -1.75
N PHE A 51 0.43 -5.71 -1.82
CA PHE A 51 1.02 -6.10 -3.10
C PHE A 51 0.10 -7.02 -3.91
N GLU A 52 -0.65 -7.93 -3.27
CA GLU A 52 -1.70 -8.70 -3.94
C GLU A 52 -2.81 -7.78 -4.49
N PHE A 53 -3.18 -6.74 -3.74
CA PHE A 53 -4.11 -5.71 -4.21
C PHE A 53 -3.55 -4.94 -5.42
N CYS A 54 -2.25 -4.60 -5.44
CA CYS A 54 -1.61 -3.97 -6.60
C CYS A 54 -1.63 -4.88 -7.82
N ASP A 55 -1.24 -6.16 -7.65
CA ASP A 55 -1.25 -7.16 -8.72
C ASP A 55 -2.67 -7.33 -9.30
N GLY A 56 -3.70 -7.38 -8.44
CA GLY A 56 -5.11 -7.48 -8.84
C GLY A 56 -5.65 -6.25 -9.57
N ASN A 57 -4.99 -5.10 -9.44
CA ASN A 57 -5.31 -3.86 -10.16
C ASN A 57 -4.31 -3.57 -11.31
N PHE A 58 -3.45 -4.53 -11.67
CA PHE A 58 -2.44 -4.39 -12.72
C PHE A 58 -1.46 -3.22 -12.49
N ILE A 59 -1.13 -2.95 -11.23
CA ILE A 59 -0.16 -1.91 -10.86
C ILE A 59 1.22 -2.53 -10.71
N ASP A 60 2.17 -2.07 -11.52
CA ASP A 60 3.55 -2.53 -11.45
C ASP A 60 4.24 -2.09 -10.15
N ILE A 61 4.92 -3.04 -9.51
CA ILE A 61 5.71 -2.78 -8.30
C ILE A 61 7.09 -2.25 -8.70
N PRO A 62 7.50 -1.05 -8.19
CA PRO A 62 8.83 -0.51 -8.40
C PRO A 62 9.93 -1.50 -8.00
N ILE A 63 11.03 -1.50 -8.74
CA ILE A 63 12.14 -2.47 -8.55
C ILE A 63 12.69 -2.38 -7.12
N GLU A 64 12.76 -1.17 -6.55
CA GLU A 64 13.26 -0.91 -5.21
C GLU A 64 12.36 -1.46 -4.09
N LEU A 65 11.10 -1.81 -4.40
CA LEU A 65 10.13 -2.32 -3.43
C LEU A 65 9.93 -3.85 -3.52
N ARG A 66 10.61 -4.53 -4.45
CA ARG A 66 10.46 -5.98 -4.63
C ARG A 66 10.90 -6.79 -3.40
N ASP A 67 11.85 -6.30 -2.63
CA ASP A 67 12.30 -6.94 -1.38
C ASP A 67 11.21 -6.96 -0.31
N TYR A 68 10.28 -5.99 -0.32
CA TYR A 68 9.12 -6.02 0.57
C TYR A 68 8.10 -7.09 0.17
N LYS A 69 8.02 -7.43 -1.13
CA LYS A 69 7.13 -8.47 -1.65
C LYS A 69 7.63 -9.89 -1.32
N ALA A 70 8.93 -10.05 -1.11
CA ALA A 70 9.55 -11.33 -0.76
C ALA A 70 9.50 -11.68 0.74
N ARG A 71 9.05 -10.75 1.61
CA ARG A 71 8.97 -10.89 3.08
C ARG A 71 7.59 -11.31 3.55
#